data_AF-A0A7Y9ARR7-F1
#
_entry.id   AF-A0A7Y9ARR7-F1
#
_cell.length_a   1.000
_cell.length_b   1.000
_cell.length_c   1.000
_cell.angle_alpha   90.00
_cell.angle_beta   90.00
_cell.angle_gamma   90.00
#
_symmetry.space_group_name_H-M   'P 1'
#
loop_
_entity.id
_entity.type
_entity.pdbx_description
1 polymer ?
#
loop_
_entity_poly.entity_id
_entity_poly.type
_entity_poly.pdbx_seq_one_letter_code
_entity_poly.pdbx_strand_id
1 'polypeptide(L)'
;MSPFDPNADFYSGSRPPAAPEPFRPPFGSPGVPAAPVAHAVPPAVPPAPRVPTWGKVLIGLGIGFAALTVLGIVAAVAIPVFLSQHAKAADSVVKQDLRAVAQAEENVWMATGSYTGDPAALDVAEPASQVAILAADPQGYCLAGRDAQGHGRVWYYSSAAGLSRTACA
;
A
#
# COMPACT_ATOMS: atom_id res chain seq x y z
N MET A 1 14.74 -31.60 -2.53
CA MET A 1 14.67 -30.49 -1.56
C MET A 1 13.95 -29.35 -2.25
N SER A 2 12.63 -29.27 -2.07
CA SER A 2 11.80 -28.22 -2.65
C SER A 2 11.97 -26.91 -1.86
N PRO A 3 11.87 -25.74 -2.51
CA PRO A 3 12.05 -24.45 -1.85
C PRO A 3 10.90 -24.19 -0.88
N PHE A 4 11.23 -23.76 0.33
CA PHE A 4 10.27 -23.27 1.31
C PHE A 4 9.81 -21.88 0.86
N ASP A 5 8.57 -21.75 0.41
CA ASP A 5 7.95 -20.47 0.06
C ASP A 5 7.11 -19.97 1.27
N PRO A 6 7.59 -18.97 2.02
CA PRO A 6 6.92 -18.49 3.24
C PRO A 6 5.57 -17.80 2.98
N ASN A 7 5.19 -17.54 1.73
CA ASN A 7 3.90 -16.93 1.39
C ASN A 7 2.78 -17.94 1.10
N ALA A 8 3.08 -19.23 0.91
CA ALA A 8 2.07 -20.24 0.59
C ALA A 8 1.15 -20.55 1.77
N ASP A 9 1.67 -20.45 3.00
CA ASP A 9 0.93 -20.80 4.22
C ASP A 9 -0.12 -19.74 4.60
N PHE A 10 0.04 -18.50 4.15
CA PHE A 10 -0.88 -17.41 4.47
C PHE A 10 -2.24 -17.52 3.75
N TYR A 11 -2.28 -18.20 2.60
CA TYR A 11 -3.50 -18.33 1.78
C TYR A 11 -4.26 -19.65 1.99
N SER A 12 -3.73 -20.59 2.77
CA SER A 12 -4.37 -21.92 2.98
C SER A 12 -5.35 -21.97 4.16
N GLY A 13 -5.41 -20.92 4.99
CA GLY A 13 -6.11 -20.93 6.29
C GLY A 13 -7.59 -20.54 6.29
N SER A 14 -8.13 -19.91 5.26
CA SER A 14 -9.52 -19.42 5.28
C SER A 14 -10.46 -20.33 4.48
N ARG A 15 -10.80 -21.49 5.06
CA ARG A 15 -11.96 -22.27 4.61
C ARG A 15 -13.23 -21.43 4.91
N PRO A 16 -14.08 -21.11 3.93
CA PRO A 16 -15.34 -20.43 4.21
C PRO A 16 -16.18 -21.30 5.18
N PRO A 17 -16.91 -20.68 6.14
CA PRO A 17 -17.76 -21.43 7.05
C PRO A 17 -18.78 -22.23 6.23
N ALA A 18 -18.90 -23.52 6.53
CA ALA A 18 -19.90 -24.38 5.91
C ALA A 18 -21.29 -23.77 6.11
N ALA A 19 -22.07 -23.71 5.03
CA ALA A 19 -23.46 -23.28 5.10
C ALA A 19 -24.22 -24.11 6.15
N PRO A 20 -25.09 -23.51 6.97
CA PRO A 20 -25.87 -24.25 7.94
C PRO A 20 -26.72 -25.29 7.21
N GLU A 21 -26.58 -26.56 7.60
CA GLU A 21 -27.41 -27.63 7.06
C GLU A 21 -28.90 -27.35 7.36
N PRO A 22 -29.79 -27.52 6.39
CA PRO A 22 -31.22 -27.37 6.63
C PRO A 22 -31.69 -28.43 7.63
N PHE A 23 -32.31 -27.96 8.71
CA PHE A 23 -32.93 -28.78 9.75
C PHE A 23 -33.88 -29.82 9.12
N ARG A 24 -33.51 -31.09 9.19
CA ARG A 24 -34.37 -32.23 8.86
C ARG A 24 -35.13 -32.62 10.14
N PRO A 25 -36.46 -32.45 10.21
CA PRO A 25 -37.22 -32.93 11.36
C PRO A 25 -37.15 -34.46 11.42
N PRO A 26 -36.86 -35.05 12.60
CA PRO A 26 -37.03 -36.48 12.81
C PRO A 26 -38.52 -36.76 12.95
N PHE A 27 -38.96 -37.92 12.47
CA PHE A 27 -40.34 -38.44 12.48
C PHE A 27 -41.20 -38.05 11.26
N GLY A 28 -41.36 -39.05 10.40
CA GLY A 28 -42.27 -39.03 9.26
C GLY A 28 -43.70 -38.81 9.70
N SER A 29 -44.33 -37.79 9.14
CA SER A 29 -45.77 -37.59 9.22
C SER A 29 -46.48 -38.61 8.32
N PRO A 30 -47.56 -39.26 8.77
CA PRO A 30 -48.37 -40.13 7.92
C PRO A 30 -48.93 -39.32 6.74
N GLY A 31 -48.78 -39.86 5.54
CA GLY A 31 -49.13 -39.20 4.28
C GLY A 31 -50.57 -38.74 4.24
N VAL A 32 -50.75 -37.42 4.29
CA VAL A 32 -52.00 -36.77 3.85
C VAL A 32 -52.03 -36.90 2.33
N PRO A 33 -53.12 -37.39 1.70
CA PRO A 33 -53.22 -37.39 0.25
C PRO A 33 -53.10 -35.94 -0.25
N ALA A 34 -52.10 -35.70 -1.08
CA ALA A 34 -51.88 -34.40 -1.70
C ALA A 34 -53.13 -34.02 -2.51
N ALA A 35 -53.86 -33.00 -2.05
CA ALA A 35 -54.84 -32.34 -2.89
C ALA A 35 -54.13 -31.84 -4.17
N PRO A 36 -54.77 -31.90 -5.35
CA PRO A 36 -54.16 -31.41 -6.56
C PRO A 36 -53.85 -29.92 -6.40
N VAL A 37 -52.56 -29.59 -6.32
CA VAL A 37 -52.09 -28.21 -6.27
C VAL A 37 -52.33 -27.63 -7.66
N ALA A 38 -53.43 -26.88 -7.79
CA ALA A 38 -53.68 -26.06 -8.96
C ALA A 38 -52.44 -25.17 -9.18
N HIS A 39 -51.72 -25.40 -10.28
CA HIS A 39 -50.60 -24.57 -10.65
C HIS A 39 -51.16 -23.17 -10.95
N ALA A 40 -50.98 -22.25 -10.02
CA ALA A 40 -51.33 -20.86 -10.24
C ALA A 40 -50.52 -20.36 -11.44
N VAL A 41 -51.23 -20.02 -12.52
CA VAL A 41 -50.64 -19.35 -13.68
C VAL A 41 -49.96 -18.08 -13.18
N PRO A 42 -48.65 -17.87 -13.40
CA PRO A 42 -47.99 -16.66 -12.96
C PRO A 42 -48.69 -15.45 -13.62
N PRO A 43 -48.92 -14.36 -12.88
CA PRO A 43 -49.54 -13.17 -13.45
C PRO A 43 -48.72 -12.70 -14.65
N ALA A 44 -49.41 -12.35 -15.74
CA ALA A 44 -48.77 -11.84 -16.93
C ALA A 44 -47.91 -10.61 -16.58
N VAL A 45 -46.61 -10.70 -16.85
CA VAL A 45 -45.69 -9.58 -16.62
C VAL A 45 -46.00 -8.49 -17.64
N PRO A 46 -46.30 -7.25 -17.23
CA PRO A 46 -46.55 -6.17 -18.17
C PRO A 46 -45.29 -5.90 -19.01
N PRO A 47 -45.45 -5.57 -20.31
CA PRO A 47 -44.30 -5.27 -21.17
C PRO A 47 -43.56 -4.03 -20.69
N ALA A 48 -42.23 -4.10 -20.67
CA ALA A 48 -41.39 -2.99 -20.24
C ALA A 48 -41.59 -1.75 -21.15
N PRO A 49 -41.63 -0.54 -20.58
CA PRO A 49 -41.78 0.68 -21.36
C PRO A 49 -40.57 0.87 -22.29
N ARG A 50 -40.84 1.05 -23.60
CA ARG A 50 -39.81 1.34 -24.60
C ARG A 50 -39.44 2.82 -24.55
N VAL A 51 -38.28 3.12 -23.97
CA VAL A 51 -37.68 4.45 -24.05
C VAL A 51 -37.25 4.76 -25.49
N PRO A 52 -37.60 5.94 -26.03
CA PRO A 52 -37.19 6.35 -27.37
C PRO A 52 -35.67 6.53 -27.42
N THR A 53 -35.09 6.29 -28.60
CA THR A 53 -33.62 6.22 -28.81
C THR A 53 -32.91 7.51 -28.43
N TRP A 54 -33.53 8.68 -28.68
CA TRP A 54 -33.01 9.98 -28.25
C TRP A 54 -32.95 10.12 -26.72
N GLY A 55 -33.90 9.53 -26.00
CA GLY A 55 -33.92 9.51 -24.53
C GLY A 55 -32.74 8.71 -23.96
N LYS A 56 -32.35 7.61 -24.61
CA LYS A 56 -31.17 6.82 -24.21
C LYS A 56 -29.87 7.60 -24.38
N VAL A 57 -29.76 8.40 -25.45
CA VAL A 57 -28.59 9.25 -25.71
C VAL A 57 -28.48 10.35 -24.66
N LEU A 58 -29.59 11.01 -24.30
CA LEU A 58 -29.59 12.06 -23.28
C LEU A 58 -29.26 11.53 -21.88
N ILE A 59 -29.79 10.36 -21.53
CA ILE A 59 -29.45 9.69 -20.25
C ILE A 59 -27.96 9.34 -20.23
N GLY A 60 -27.42 8.80 -21.33
CA GLY A 60 -25.99 8.49 -21.44
C GLY A 60 -25.10 9.73 -21.31
N LEU A 61 -25.44 10.83 -21.98
CA LEU A 61 -24.70 12.08 -21.89
C LEU A 61 -24.78 12.72 -20.50
N GLY A 62 -25.95 12.67 -19.86
CA GLY A 62 -26.12 13.13 -18.48
C GLY A 62 -25.28 12.34 -17.49
N ILE A 63 -25.27 11.00 -17.57
CA ILE A 63 -24.44 10.15 -16.71
C ILE A 63 -22.95 10.41 -16.97
N GLY A 64 -22.55 10.53 -18.24
CA GLY A 64 -21.16 10.82 -18.61
C GLY A 64 -20.69 12.17 -18.07
N PHE A 65 -21.49 13.23 -18.22
CA PHE A 65 -21.17 14.56 -17.71
C PHE A 65 -21.07 14.59 -16.17
N ALA A 66 -21.98 13.91 -15.48
CA ALA A 66 -21.95 13.78 -14.03
C ALA A 66 -20.65 13.08 -13.55
N ALA A 67 -20.27 11.97 -14.20
CA ALA A 67 -19.06 11.23 -13.85
C ALA A 67 -17.78 12.07 -14.03
N LEU A 68 -17.66 12.81 -15.14
CA LEU A 68 -16.51 13.69 -15.41
C LEU A 68 -16.41 14.82 -14.40
N THR A 69 -17.55 15.40 -14.00
CA THR A 69 -17.59 16.47 -12.99
C THR A 69 -17.11 15.97 -11.64
N VAL A 70 -17.58 14.79 -11.20
CA VAL A 70 -17.15 14.18 -9.94
C VAL A 70 -15.66 13.83 -10.00
N LEU A 71 -15.19 13.24 -11.10
CA LEU A 71 -13.77 12.90 -11.29
C LEU A 71 -12.88 14.15 -11.21
N GLY A 72 -13.31 15.27 -11.82
CA GLY A 72 -12.58 16.53 -11.78
C GLY A 72 -12.41 17.08 -10.36
N ILE A 73 -13.48 17.06 -9.56
CA ILE A 73 -13.44 17.54 -8.16
C ILE A 73 -12.54 16.64 -7.30
N VAL A 74 -12.65 15.31 -7.47
CA VAL A 74 -11.80 14.36 -6.73
C VAL A 74 -10.33 14.55 -7.11
N ALA A 75 -10.02 14.70 -8.40
CA ALA A 75 -8.66 14.92 -8.86
C ALA A 75 -8.04 16.21 -8.28
N ALA A 76 -8.83 17.29 -8.16
CA ALA A 76 -8.36 18.56 -7.61
C ALA A 76 -7.83 18.44 -6.18
N VAL A 77 -8.42 17.59 -5.33
CA VAL A 77 -7.97 17.36 -3.95
C VAL A 77 -6.96 16.22 -3.85
N ALA A 78 -7.06 15.21 -4.72
CA ALA A 78 -6.20 14.03 -4.67
C ALA A 78 -4.75 14.33 -5.10
N ILE A 79 -4.54 15.14 -6.14
CA ILE A 79 -3.20 15.48 -6.65
C ILE A 79 -2.30 16.12 -5.58
N PRO A 80 -2.73 17.17 -4.83
CA PRO A 80 -1.85 17.78 -3.83
C PRO A 80 -1.51 16.80 -2.69
N VAL A 81 -2.46 15.94 -2.30
CA VAL A 81 -2.22 14.92 -1.28
C VAL A 81 -1.20 13.89 -1.76
N PHE A 82 -1.34 13.40 -3.00
CA PHE A 82 -0.42 12.43 -3.60
C PHE A 82 1.03 12.95 -3.64
N LEU A 83 1.23 14.20 -4.07
CA LEU A 83 2.56 14.81 -4.08
C LEU A 83 3.16 14.93 -2.68
N SER A 84 2.36 15.29 -1.67
CA SER A 84 2.81 15.37 -0.28
C SER A 84 3.16 14.00 0.32
N GLN A 85 2.45 12.94 -0.11
CA GLN A 85 2.71 11.56 0.31
C GLN A 85 3.99 11.04 -0.34
N HIS A 86 4.21 11.35 -1.61
CA HIS A 86 5.43 10.97 -2.33
C HIS A 86 6.68 11.58 -1.66
N ALA A 87 6.64 12.88 -1.33
CA ALA A 87 7.73 13.52 -0.60
C ALA A 87 7.99 12.91 0.79
N LYS A 88 6.93 12.47 1.50
CA LYS A 88 7.08 11.78 2.79
C LYS A 88 7.65 10.37 2.64
N ALA A 89 7.28 9.66 1.58
CA ALA A 89 7.85 8.34 1.26
C ALA A 89 9.34 8.48 0.92
N ALA A 90 9.71 9.44 0.09
CA ALA A 90 11.11 9.76 -0.20
C ALA A 90 11.89 10.13 1.07
N ASP A 91 11.33 11.00 1.94
CA ASP A 91 11.90 11.32 3.25
C ASP A 91 12.12 10.04 4.12
N SER A 92 11.26 9.01 4.00
CA SER A 92 11.41 7.77 4.77
C SER A 92 12.51 6.85 4.23
N VAL A 93 12.68 6.80 2.91
CA VAL A 93 13.76 6.06 2.25
C VAL A 93 15.10 6.66 2.62
N VAL A 94 15.26 7.99 2.51
CA VAL A 94 16.48 8.69 2.91
C VAL A 94 16.86 8.40 4.36
N LYS A 95 15.89 8.37 5.27
CA LYS A 95 16.13 8.05 6.68
C LYS A 95 16.58 6.61 6.89
N GLN A 96 16.05 5.68 6.11
CA GLN A 96 16.44 4.28 6.17
C GLN A 96 17.87 4.10 5.64
N ASP A 97 18.20 4.70 4.51
CA ASP A 97 19.53 4.67 3.93
C ASP A 97 20.57 5.29 4.88
N LEU A 98 20.26 6.44 5.48
CA LEU A 98 21.12 7.07 6.49
C LEU A 98 21.38 6.16 7.70
N ARG A 99 20.37 5.41 8.15
CA ARG A 99 20.55 4.45 9.25
C ARG A 99 21.37 3.24 8.83
N ALA A 100 21.21 2.77 7.60
CA ALA A 100 22.00 1.66 7.07
C ALA A 100 23.49 2.06 6.96
N VAL A 101 23.77 3.26 6.42
CA VAL A 101 25.14 3.81 6.35
C VAL A 101 25.70 4.06 7.74
N ALA A 102 24.92 4.63 8.66
CA ALA A 102 25.34 4.80 10.05
C ALA A 102 25.70 3.45 10.71
N GLN A 103 24.91 2.40 10.47
CA GLN A 103 25.22 1.08 10.99
C GLN A 103 26.50 0.49 10.38
N ALA A 104 26.76 0.77 9.11
CA ALA A 104 28.01 0.41 8.47
C ALA A 104 29.21 1.17 9.05
N GLU A 105 29.07 2.46 9.36
CA GLU A 105 30.09 3.26 10.06
C GLU A 105 30.46 2.64 11.41
N GLU A 106 29.45 2.22 12.20
CA GLU A 106 29.72 1.54 13.47
C GLU A 106 30.47 0.21 13.27
N ASN A 107 30.15 -0.55 12.22
CA ASN A 107 30.86 -1.78 11.91
C ASN A 107 32.33 -1.53 11.55
N VAL A 108 32.60 -0.47 10.78
CA VAL A 108 33.98 -0.06 10.43
C VAL A 108 34.74 0.40 11.66
N TRP A 109 34.09 1.14 12.56
CA TRP A 109 34.69 1.57 13.82
C TRP A 109 35.06 0.38 14.69
N MET A 110 34.19 -0.64 14.79
CA MET A 110 34.48 -1.87 15.55
C MET A 110 35.66 -2.66 14.97
N ALA A 111 35.93 -2.54 13.66
CA ALA A 111 37.04 -3.22 12.99
C ALA A 111 38.37 -2.44 13.04
N THR A 112 38.32 -1.10 12.94
CA THR A 112 39.51 -0.26 12.71
C THR A 112 39.81 0.72 13.86
N GLY A 113 38.84 0.98 14.74
CA GLY A 113 38.93 1.97 15.81
C GLY A 113 38.68 3.42 15.37
N SER A 114 38.27 3.66 14.12
CA SER A 114 37.90 4.98 13.61
C SER A 114 36.77 4.89 12.59
N TYR A 115 35.93 5.94 12.52
CA TYR A 115 34.97 6.11 11.42
C TYR A 115 35.69 6.49 10.12
N THR A 116 35.04 6.25 8.98
CA THR A 116 35.66 6.46 7.66
C THR A 116 34.95 7.54 6.85
N GLY A 117 35.71 8.37 6.14
CA GLY A 117 35.14 9.29 5.15
C GLY A 117 34.93 8.65 3.77
N ASP A 118 35.40 7.41 3.59
CA ASP A 118 35.38 6.71 2.31
C ASP A 118 34.14 5.80 2.20
N PRO A 119 33.18 6.12 1.31
CA PRO A 119 32.01 5.28 1.07
C PRO A 119 32.36 3.88 0.56
N ALA A 120 33.51 3.69 -0.09
CA ALA A 120 33.94 2.37 -0.55
C ALA A 120 34.33 1.43 0.60
N ALA A 121 34.72 1.99 1.75
CA ALA A 121 35.10 1.22 2.94
C ALA A 121 33.88 0.73 3.74
N LEU A 122 32.68 1.24 3.46
CA LEU A 122 31.47 0.98 4.24
C LEU A 122 30.72 -0.31 3.84
N ASP A 123 31.08 -0.96 2.73
CA ASP A 123 30.45 -2.21 2.24
C ASP A 123 28.90 -2.21 2.32
N VAL A 124 28.29 -1.03 2.11
CA VAL A 124 26.84 -0.88 2.08
C VAL A 124 26.34 -1.08 0.66
N ALA A 125 25.20 -1.73 0.51
CA ALA A 125 24.48 -1.74 -0.76
C ALA A 125 24.21 -0.30 -1.21
N GLU A 126 24.35 -0.05 -2.51
CA GLU A 126 24.24 1.30 -3.08
C GLU A 126 22.88 1.92 -2.70
N PRO A 127 22.88 3.05 -1.95
CA PRO A 127 21.64 3.63 -1.44
C PRO A 127 20.78 4.16 -2.59
N ALA A 128 19.46 4.04 -2.43
CA ALA A 128 18.52 4.60 -3.41
C ALA A 128 18.51 6.14 -3.36
N SER A 129 18.92 6.70 -2.22
CA SER A 129 19.07 8.14 -1.99
C SER A 129 20.53 8.61 -2.14
N GLN A 130 20.70 9.92 -2.37
CA GLN A 130 22.02 10.55 -2.37
C GLN A 130 22.47 10.75 -0.92
N VAL A 131 23.38 9.90 -0.46
CA VAL A 131 24.02 10.00 0.85
C VAL A 131 25.46 10.48 0.69
N ALA A 132 25.86 11.44 1.52
CA ALA A 132 27.21 11.98 1.57
C ALA A 132 27.72 12.00 3.01
N ILE A 133 28.99 11.63 3.18
CA ILE A 133 29.70 11.72 4.46
C ILE A 133 30.31 13.12 4.51
N LEU A 134 29.85 13.95 5.44
CA LEU A 134 30.32 15.33 5.60
C LEU A 134 31.53 15.41 6.53
N ALA A 135 31.56 14.57 7.55
CA ALA A 135 32.69 14.43 8.47
C ALA A 135 32.71 13.01 9.05
N ALA A 136 33.91 12.49 9.27
CA ALA A 136 34.15 11.21 9.94
C ALA A 136 35.50 11.31 10.66
N ASP A 137 35.45 11.30 11.99
CA ASP A 137 36.60 11.40 12.89
C ASP A 137 36.53 10.27 13.92
N PRO A 138 37.58 9.93 14.68
CA PRO A 138 37.52 8.88 15.70
C PRO A 138 36.47 9.11 16.81
N GLN A 139 35.97 10.34 16.96
CA GLN A 139 35.00 10.76 17.97
C GLN A 139 33.55 10.70 17.46
N GLY A 140 33.32 10.59 16.15
CA GLY A 140 31.99 10.58 15.57
C GLY A 140 31.95 10.85 14.08
N TYR A 141 30.75 10.76 13.51
CA TYR A 141 30.50 10.97 12.09
C TYR A 141 29.27 11.85 11.86
N CYS A 142 29.21 12.39 10.65
CA CYS A 142 28.20 13.31 10.17
C CYS A 142 27.81 12.92 8.74
N LEU A 143 26.59 12.41 8.58
CA LEU A 143 26.02 12.01 7.29
C LEU A 143 24.94 13.00 6.88
N ALA A 144 24.85 13.26 5.59
CA ALA A 144 23.75 13.99 4.96
C ALA A 144 23.11 13.13 3.88
N GLY A 145 21.79 13.09 3.87
CA GLY A 145 21.01 12.32 2.91
C GLY A 145 19.93 13.18 2.28
N ARG A 146 19.71 12.98 0.98
CA ARG A 146 18.57 13.55 0.25
C ARG A 146 18.10 12.61 -0.84
N ASP A 147 16.84 12.76 -1.22
CA ASP A 147 16.27 12.05 -2.36
C ASP A 147 17.03 12.39 -3.65
N ALA A 148 17.29 11.39 -4.51
CA ALA A 148 18.08 11.58 -5.72
C ALA A 148 17.36 12.47 -6.75
N GLN A 149 16.03 12.47 -6.72
CA GLN A 149 15.14 13.24 -7.56
C GLN A 149 14.79 14.60 -6.93
N GLY A 150 15.30 14.88 -5.72
CA GLY A 150 15.07 16.14 -5.01
C GLY A 150 13.67 16.30 -4.43
N HIS A 151 12.90 15.22 -4.31
CA HIS A 151 11.58 15.25 -3.71
C HIS A 151 11.70 15.10 -2.19
N GLY A 152 11.61 16.21 -1.44
CA GLY A 152 11.61 16.17 0.02
C GLY A 152 12.68 17.05 0.64
N ARG A 153 13.09 16.72 1.86
CA ARG A 153 14.04 17.51 2.64
C ARG A 153 15.38 16.80 2.78
N VAL A 154 16.43 17.59 3.02
CA VAL A 154 17.72 17.05 3.45
C VAL A 154 17.62 16.62 4.91
N TRP A 155 18.11 15.43 5.20
CA TRP A 155 18.21 14.87 6.54
C TRP A 155 19.67 14.67 6.90
N TYR A 156 19.98 14.83 8.17
CA TYR A 156 21.31 14.63 8.70
C TYR A 156 21.28 13.52 9.75
N TYR A 157 22.36 12.77 9.85
CA TYR A 157 22.54 11.77 10.90
C TYR A 157 23.91 11.96 11.52
N SER A 158 23.97 12.20 12.83
CA SER A 158 25.21 12.25 13.60
C SER A 158 25.25 11.15 14.67
N SER A 159 26.45 10.71 15.05
CA SER A 159 26.62 9.77 16.16
C SER A 159 26.14 10.33 17.51
N ALA A 160 26.18 11.66 17.68
CA ALA A 160 25.84 12.33 18.93
C ALA A 160 24.33 12.62 19.10
N ALA A 161 23.66 13.10 18.04
CA ALA A 161 22.26 13.52 18.10
C ALA A 161 21.31 12.61 17.32
N GLY A 162 21.84 11.65 16.55
CA GLY A 162 21.05 10.79 15.68
C GLY A 162 20.46 11.55 14.49
N LEU A 163 19.22 11.20 14.11
CA LEU A 163 18.58 11.78 12.94
C LEU A 163 18.04 13.20 13.23
N SER A 164 18.57 14.19 12.52
CA SER A 164 18.22 15.61 12.68
C SER A 164 17.90 16.28 11.33
N ARG A 165 17.28 17.46 11.41
CA ARG A 165 17.08 18.39 10.27
C ARG A 165 18.14 19.48 10.20
N THR A 166 18.94 19.60 11.26
CA THR A 166 20.06 20.53 11.31
C THR A 166 21.33 19.75 11.04
N ALA A 167 22.25 20.33 10.27
CA ALA A 167 23.53 19.71 10.00
C ALA A 167 24.29 19.45 11.32
N CYS A 168 24.39 18.17 11.69
CA CYS A 168 25.26 17.63 12.74
C CYS A 168 25.34 18.49 14.00
N ALA A 169 24.16 18.79 14.54
CA ALA A 169 23.96 19.31 15.89
C ALA A 169 24.14 18.20 16.93
#